data_AF-A0A955ZF45-F1
#
_entry.id   AF-A0A955ZF45-F1
#
_cell.length_a   1.000
_cell.length_b   1.000
_cell.length_c   1.000
_cell.angle_alpha   90.00
_cell.angle_beta   90.00
_cell.angle_gamma   90.00
#
_symmetry.space_group_name_H-M   'P 1'
#
loop_
_entity.id
_entity.type
_entity.pdbx_description
1 polymer ?
#
loop_
_entity_poly.entity_id
_entity_poly.type
_entity_poly.pdbx_seq_one_letter_code
_entity_poly.pdbx_strand_id
1 'polypeptide(L)'
;YIVVPGVSSRWSYKASGVSMGSVGAVIYNGKIEYGIIGDVGPTSIIGEASYAMAKNLGINPDPARGGVSSGVTYVIFTGAANVVKKKEDHAEAVAIGERRAAELIAAK
;
A
#
# COMPACT_ATOMS: atom_id res chain seq x y z
N TYR A 1 6.00 -2.38 -2.65
CA TYR A 1 4.70 -2.66 -3.29
C TYR A 1 3.70 -3.15 -2.27
N ILE A 2 2.43 -2.82 -2.49
CA ILE A 2 1.25 -3.31 -1.78
C ILE A 2 0.48 -4.21 -2.75
N VAL A 3 -0.10 -5.30 -2.22
CA VAL A 3 -0.96 -6.19 -3.00
C VAL A 3 -2.38 -6.05 -2.47
N VAL A 4 -3.33 -5.82 -3.38
CA VAL A 4 -4.75 -5.70 -3.05
C VAL A 4 -5.48 -7.01 -3.38
N PRO A 5 -6.53 -7.39 -2.62
CA PRO A 5 -7.33 -8.55 -3.00
C PRO A 5 -7.99 -8.34 -4.38
N GLY A 6 -8.11 -9.45 -5.11
CA GLY A 6 -8.85 -9.48 -6.36
C GLY A 6 -10.31 -9.03 -6.21
N VAL A 7 -10.89 -8.61 -7.34
CA VAL A 7 -12.30 -8.22 -7.41
C VAL A 7 -13.18 -9.42 -7.04
N SER A 8 -14.11 -9.21 -6.12
CA SER A 8 -15.08 -10.21 -5.65
C SER A 8 -16.39 -9.55 -5.24
N SER A 9 -17.36 -10.35 -4.81
CA SER A 9 -18.60 -9.85 -4.20
C SER A 9 -18.37 -9.10 -2.88
N ARG A 10 -17.22 -9.28 -2.23
CA ARG A 10 -16.87 -8.61 -0.97
C ARG A 10 -16.27 -7.23 -1.21
N TRP A 11 -15.43 -7.09 -2.23
CA TRP A 11 -14.72 -5.85 -2.51
C TRP A 11 -14.18 -5.79 -3.95
N SER A 12 -14.11 -4.57 -4.49
CA SER A 12 -13.51 -4.28 -5.78
C SER A 12 -12.60 -3.07 -5.64
N TYR A 13 -11.30 -3.27 -5.83
CA TYR A 13 -10.33 -2.17 -5.80
C TYR A 13 -10.66 -1.12 -6.88
N LYS A 14 -11.09 -1.57 -8.07
CA LYS A 14 -11.51 -0.68 -9.16
C LYS A 14 -12.70 0.19 -8.76
N ALA A 15 -13.73 -0.40 -8.16
CA ALA A 15 -14.90 0.34 -7.69
C ALA A 15 -14.58 1.27 -6.52
N SER A 16 -13.50 0.99 -5.79
CA SER A 16 -12.97 1.82 -4.70
C SER A 16 -12.07 2.97 -5.20
N GLY A 17 -11.98 3.19 -6.52
CA GLY A 17 -11.12 4.23 -7.09
C GLY A 17 -9.63 3.95 -6.96
N VAL A 18 -9.26 2.68 -6.78
CA VAL A 18 -7.87 2.19 -6.71
C VAL A 18 -7.50 1.58 -8.07
N SER A 19 -6.26 1.80 -8.48
CA SER A 19 -5.68 1.26 -9.70
C SER A 19 -4.25 0.76 -9.44
N MET A 20 -3.72 -0.02 -10.39
CA MET A 20 -2.29 -0.35 -10.39
C MET A 20 -1.47 0.94 -10.44
N GLY A 21 -0.46 1.06 -9.59
CA GLY A 21 0.30 2.31 -9.45
C GLY A 21 -0.29 3.32 -8.47
N SER A 22 -1.50 3.10 -7.94
CA SER A 22 -2.04 3.94 -6.86
C SER A 22 -1.11 3.89 -5.65
N VAL A 23 -0.80 5.06 -5.10
CA VAL A 23 0.09 5.22 -3.95
C VAL A 23 -0.66 4.92 -2.66
N GLY A 24 0.01 4.25 -1.73
CA GLY A 24 -0.47 4.02 -0.37
C GLY A 24 0.65 4.08 0.66
N ALA A 25 0.24 4.28 1.90
CA ALA A 25 1.08 4.20 3.08
C ALA A 25 0.79 2.90 3.83
N VAL A 26 1.86 2.26 4.31
CA VAL A 26 1.79 1.13 5.24
C VAL A 26 2.46 1.55 6.53
N ILE A 27 1.73 1.44 7.64
CA ILE A 27 2.14 1.94 8.94
C ILE A 27 2.27 0.76 9.89
N TYR A 28 3.42 0.63 10.54
CA TYR A 28 3.67 -0.40 11.54
C TYR A 28 4.69 0.10 12.57
N ASN A 29 4.35 -0.05 13.85
CA ASN A 29 5.24 0.24 14.98
C ASN A 29 5.95 1.61 14.90
N GLY A 30 5.17 2.68 14.64
CA GLY A 30 5.69 4.05 14.52
C GLY A 30 6.46 4.35 13.24
N LYS A 31 6.58 3.39 12.31
CA LYS A 31 7.18 3.57 10.99
C LYS A 31 6.10 3.66 9.92
N ILE A 32 6.42 4.42 8.87
CA ILE A 32 5.61 4.54 7.67
C ILE A 32 6.49 4.19 6.46
N GLU A 33 5.93 3.40 5.55
CA GLU A 33 6.53 3.10 4.26
C GLU A 33 5.51 3.42 3.16
N TYR A 34 5.93 4.20 2.16
CA TYR A 34 5.11 4.48 1.00
C TYR A 34 5.44 3.52 -0.14
N GLY A 35 4.40 3.09 -0.85
CA GLY A 35 4.56 2.27 -2.04
C GLY A 35 3.33 2.33 -2.91
N ILE A 36 3.35 1.59 -4.00
CA ILE A 36 2.23 1.52 -4.93
C ILE A 36 1.52 0.18 -4.82
N ILE A 37 0.25 0.15 -5.26
CA ILE A 37 -0.42 -1.09 -5.63
C ILE A 37 0.33 -1.70 -6.81
N GLY A 38 1.08 -2.76 -6.52
CA GLY A 38 1.99 -3.41 -7.46
C GLY A 38 1.45 -4.73 -8.00
N ASP A 39 0.53 -5.37 -7.28
CA ASP A 39 -0.09 -6.63 -7.70
C ASP A 39 -1.52 -6.80 -7.18
N VAL A 40 -2.21 -7.82 -7.69
CA VAL A 40 -3.53 -8.25 -7.26
C VAL A 40 -3.45 -9.70 -6.75
N GLY A 41 -3.73 -9.87 -5.47
CA GLY A 41 -3.67 -11.16 -4.78
C GLY A 41 -5.00 -11.91 -4.75
N PRO A 42 -5.07 -13.02 -4.01
CA PRO A 42 -6.30 -13.77 -3.79
C PRO A 42 -7.43 -12.88 -3.23
N THR A 43 -8.67 -13.20 -3.59
CA THR A 43 -9.85 -12.39 -3.23
C THR A 43 -10.17 -12.37 -1.73
N SER A 44 -9.60 -13.31 -0.96
CA SER A 44 -9.86 -13.51 0.46
C SER A 44 -8.74 -13.02 1.39
N ILE A 45 -7.61 -12.55 0.84
CA ILE A 45 -6.41 -12.18 1.61
C ILE A 45 -6.20 -10.66 1.55
N ILE A 46 -5.85 -10.07 2.69
CA ILE A 46 -5.46 -8.66 2.83
C ILE A 46 -4.15 -8.57 3.59
N GLY A 47 -3.47 -7.42 3.48
CA GLY A 47 -2.23 -7.16 4.22
C GLY A 47 -0.97 -7.69 3.52
N GLU A 48 -1.06 -8.08 2.26
CA GLU A 48 0.09 -8.50 1.48
C GLU A 48 0.94 -7.29 1.05
N ALA A 49 2.26 -7.42 1.22
CA ALA A 49 3.24 -6.40 0.89
C ALA A 49 4.55 -7.05 0.40
N SER A 50 5.32 -6.31 -0.40
CA SER A 50 6.62 -6.80 -0.90
C SER A 50 7.64 -7.00 0.21
N TYR A 51 8.59 -7.91 -0.02
CA TYR A 51 9.78 -8.13 0.84
C TYR A 51 10.44 -6.83 1.31
N ALA A 52 10.73 -5.90 0.40
CA ALA A 52 11.40 -4.64 0.72
C ALA A 52 10.60 -3.78 1.71
N MET A 53 9.30 -3.66 1.49
CA MET A 53 8.39 -2.93 2.38
C MET A 53 8.34 -3.57 3.77
N ALA A 54 8.21 -4.90 3.85
CA ALA A 54 8.26 -5.62 5.13
C ALA A 54 9.58 -5.35 5.86
N LYS A 55 10.72 -5.46 5.16
CA LYS A 55 12.05 -5.19 5.71
C LYS A 55 12.19 -3.75 6.24
N ASN A 56 11.74 -2.74 5.48
CA ASN A 56 11.82 -1.33 5.87
C ASN A 56 10.97 -1.02 7.11
N LEU A 57 9.79 -1.65 7.20
CA LEU A 57 8.92 -1.57 8.37
C LEU A 57 9.46 -2.36 9.58
N GLY A 58 10.50 -3.18 9.41
CA GLY A 58 11.03 -4.06 10.46
C GLY A 58 10.16 -5.29 10.74
N ILE A 59 9.32 -5.67 9.77
CA ILE A 59 8.60 -6.94 9.76
C ILE A 59 9.52 -8.00 9.16
N ASN A 60 9.51 -9.23 9.69
CA ASN A 60 10.28 -10.33 9.11
C ASN A 60 9.84 -10.52 7.65
N PRO A 61 10.72 -10.30 6.65
CA PRO A 61 10.33 -10.29 5.24
C PRO A 61 10.38 -11.69 4.59
N ASP A 62 10.73 -12.73 5.34
CA ASP A 62 10.79 -14.11 4.84
C ASP A 62 9.44 -14.54 4.24
N PRO A 63 9.38 -15.00 2.98
CA PRO A 63 8.11 -15.31 2.32
C PRO A 63 7.40 -16.54 2.90
N ALA A 64 8.11 -17.41 3.63
CA ALA A 64 7.54 -18.62 4.21
C ALA A 64 7.26 -18.49 5.71
N ARG A 65 8.07 -17.69 6.42
CA ARG A 65 8.05 -17.59 7.90
C ARG A 65 7.90 -16.16 8.41
N GLY A 66 7.75 -15.19 7.52
CA GLY A 66 7.66 -13.76 7.83
C GLY A 66 6.24 -13.26 8.02
N GLY A 67 6.12 -11.92 8.04
CA GLY A 67 4.87 -11.22 8.30
C GLY A 67 4.60 -10.96 9.78
N VAL A 68 3.42 -10.39 10.05
CA VAL A 68 2.86 -10.13 11.37
C VAL A 68 1.35 -10.31 11.31
N SER A 69 0.73 -10.80 12.37
CA SER A 69 -0.71 -11.10 12.39
C SER A 69 -1.61 -9.88 12.56
N SER A 70 -1.07 -8.77 13.08
CA SER A 70 -1.85 -7.56 13.40
C SER A 70 -0.95 -6.32 13.57
N GLY A 71 -1.57 -5.16 13.75
CA GLY A 71 -0.87 -3.90 14.03
C GLY A 71 -0.38 -3.13 12.79
N VAL A 72 -0.69 -3.63 11.59
CA VAL A 72 -0.38 -2.95 10.33
C VAL A 72 -1.62 -2.21 9.83
N THR A 73 -1.44 -0.93 9.50
CA THR A 73 -2.48 -0.10 8.89
C THR A 73 -2.10 0.22 7.45
N TYR A 74 -3.03 0.01 6.52
CA TYR A 74 -2.89 0.36 5.11
C TYR A 74 -3.80 1.54 4.78
N VAL A 75 -3.24 2.58 4.17
CA VAL A 75 -3.98 3.76 3.69
C VAL A 75 -3.69 3.91 2.21
N ILE A 76 -4.69 3.74 1.36
CA ILE A 76 -4.54 3.90 -0.10
C ILE A 76 -5.15 5.22 -0.52
N PHE A 77 -4.38 6.04 -1.23
CA PHE A 77 -4.83 7.33 -1.74
C PHE A 77 -5.51 7.13 -3.11
N THR A 78 -6.82 7.31 -3.15
CA THR A 78 -7.66 7.00 -4.32
C THR A 78 -7.62 8.10 -5.39
N GLY A 79 -8.02 7.76 -6.62
CA GLY A 79 -8.13 8.71 -7.72
C GLY A 79 -6.86 8.86 -8.56
N ALA A 80 -7.03 9.24 -9.83
CA ALA A 80 -5.96 9.21 -10.84
C ALA A 80 -4.75 10.10 -10.52
N ALA A 81 -4.93 11.19 -9.76
CA ALA A 81 -3.84 12.08 -9.35
C ALA A 81 -2.85 11.43 -8.35
N ASN A 82 -3.20 10.27 -7.80
CA ASN A 82 -2.41 9.53 -6.82
C ASN A 82 -1.77 8.26 -7.40
N VAL A 83 -1.70 8.20 -8.74
CA VAL A 83 -1.09 7.09 -9.47
C VAL A 83 0.26 7.57 -9.99
N VAL A 84 1.32 6.80 -9.73
CA VAL A 84 2.66 7.10 -10.27
C VAL A 84 2.67 7.00 -11.79
N LYS A 85 3.52 7.80 -12.44
CA LYS A 85 3.74 7.73 -13.89
C LYS A 85 4.58 6.52 -14.28
N LYS A 86 5.58 6.19 -13.45
CA LYS A 86 6.45 5.02 -13.63
C LYS A 86 6.39 4.15 -12.39
N LYS A 87 6.03 2.87 -12.55
CA LYS A 87 5.79 1.96 -11.42
C LYS A 87 7.06 1.60 -10.65
N GLU A 88 8.21 1.80 -11.28
CA GLU A 88 9.55 1.55 -10.76
C GLU A 88 10.11 2.77 -10.03
N ASP A 89 9.46 3.93 -10.14
CA ASP A 89 9.89 5.17 -9.49
C ASP A 89 9.38 5.23 -8.05
N HIS A 90 10.21 4.71 -7.14
CA HIS A 90 9.91 4.76 -5.71
C HIS A 90 9.88 6.20 -5.17
N ALA A 91 10.70 7.11 -5.71
CA ALA A 91 10.74 8.48 -5.24
C ALA A 91 9.44 9.23 -5.56
N GLU A 92 8.83 8.97 -6.71
CA GLU A 92 7.50 9.49 -7.06
C GLU A 92 6.43 9.00 -6.07
N ALA A 93 6.46 7.71 -5.71
CA ALA A 93 5.53 7.14 -4.73
C ALA A 93 5.69 7.78 -3.34
N VAL A 94 6.92 8.00 -2.89
CA VAL A 94 7.21 8.69 -1.62
C VAL A 94 6.69 10.12 -1.67
N ALA A 95 7.01 10.89 -2.71
CA ALA A 95 6.59 12.28 -2.85
C ALA A 95 5.05 12.45 -2.85
N ILE A 96 4.32 11.58 -3.57
CA ILE A 96 2.86 11.58 -3.56
C ILE A 96 2.33 11.18 -2.18
N GLY A 97 2.91 10.14 -1.58
CA GLY A 97 2.50 9.60 -0.30
C GLY A 97 2.63 10.60 0.84
N GLU A 98 3.78 11.25 0.96
CA GLU A 98 4.03 12.30 1.96
C GLU A 98 3.07 13.48 1.80
N ARG A 99 2.88 13.96 0.57
CA ARG A 99 1.92 15.04 0.28
C ARG A 99 0.52 14.67 0.75
N ARG A 100 0.04 13.48 0.39
CA ARG A 100 -1.33 13.05 0.74
C ARG A 100 -1.50 12.73 2.22
N ALA A 101 -0.47 12.20 2.88
CA ALA A 101 -0.49 12.01 4.32
C ALA A 101 -0.58 13.35 5.05
N ALA A 102 0.17 14.37 4.61
CA ALA A 102 0.10 15.72 5.18
C ALA A 102 -1.29 16.34 5.00
N GLU A 103 -1.87 16.26 3.79
CA GLU A 103 -3.24 16.73 3.52
C GLU A 103 -4.29 16.00 4.39
N LEU A 104 -4.16 14.68 4.55
CA LEU A 104 -5.08 13.89 5.38
C LEU A 104 -5.04 14.30 6.86
N ILE A 105 -3.85 14.64 7.36
CA ILE A 105 -3.68 15.13 8.75
C ILE A 105 -4.24 16.54 8.89
N ALA A 106 -4.00 17.41 7.89
CA ALA A 106 -4.47 18.80 7.91
C ALA A 106 -5.99 18.96 7.70
N ALA A 107 -6.66 17.97 7.12
CA ALA A 107 -8.11 17.96 6.93
C ALA A 107 -8.91 17.66 8.22
N LYS A 108 -8.22 17.54 9.37
CA LYS A 108 -8.83 17.29 10.68
C LYS A 108 -8.89 18.56 11.52
#